data_AF-A0A9E6NW28-F1
#
_entry.id   AF-A0A9E6NW28-F1
#
_cell.length_a   1.000
_cell.length_b   1.000
_cell.length_c   1.000
_cell.angle_alpha   90.00
_cell.angle_beta   90.00
_cell.angle_gamma   90.00
#
_symmetry.space_group_name_H-M   'P 1'
#
loop_
_entity.id
_entity.type
_entity.pdbx_description
1 polymer ?
#
loop_
_entity_poly.entity_id
_entity_poly.type
_entity_poly.pdbx_seq_one_letter_code
_entity_poly.pdbx_strand_id
1 'polypeptide(L)'
;MSHCTTFEFSYVDEETIAKAFGKMGIIPTTGLVSIFSSDFSKKVLSKIGYMGTQQFRAICGQTADDFNLFVCQVEAGSYKLLIERGTASAGDEALMAELALSFQKAYISVVIDGTIKRIEASGVPARVRESPQGFEVEFGPHYEYSIHVTFTGDEITEEVRGVKGDICTRLTEELETLLSRPTAELVTEWKPEYTLVHEEQTLQILSANF
;
A
#
# COMPACT_ATOMS: atom_id res chain seq x y z
N MET A 1 -18.09 -13.29 -9.77
CA MET A 1 -18.57 -12.08 -9.09
C MET A 1 -17.43 -11.08 -9.03
N SER A 2 -17.71 -9.80 -9.20
CA SER A 2 -16.71 -8.72 -9.13
C SER A 2 -17.18 -7.68 -8.12
N HIS A 3 -16.29 -7.10 -7.33
CA HIS A 3 -16.61 -6.01 -6.42
C HIS A 3 -15.49 -4.98 -6.39
N CYS A 4 -15.83 -3.80 -5.89
CA CYS A 4 -14.92 -2.69 -5.70
C CYS A 4 -15.06 -2.23 -4.24
N THR A 5 -14.00 -2.28 -3.44
CA THR A 5 -13.99 -1.71 -2.09
C THR A 5 -13.11 -0.46 -2.07
N THR A 6 -13.60 0.63 -1.50
CA THR A 6 -12.83 1.85 -1.24
C THR A 6 -12.71 2.11 0.26
N PHE A 7 -11.52 2.49 0.73
CA PHE A 7 -11.23 2.74 2.14
C PHE A 7 -10.06 3.70 2.39
N GLU A 8 -10.01 4.29 3.59
CA GLU A 8 -8.91 5.15 4.05
C GLU A 8 -7.66 4.30 4.39
N PHE A 9 -6.53 4.68 3.81
CA PHE A 9 -5.24 4.03 4.02
C PHE A 9 -4.65 4.34 5.40
N SER A 10 -4.02 3.32 5.99
CA SER A 10 -3.14 3.51 7.13
C SER A 10 -2.06 2.46 7.18
N TYR A 11 -0.90 2.84 7.68
CA TYR A 11 0.13 1.90 8.09
C TYR A 11 -0.33 1.22 9.38
N VAL A 12 -0.32 -0.11 9.42
CA VAL A 12 -0.85 -0.89 10.57
C VAL A 12 0.09 -1.99 11.05
N ASP A 13 1.03 -2.44 10.23
CA ASP A 13 1.92 -3.57 10.53
C ASP A 13 3.41 -3.19 10.56
N GLU A 14 4.07 -3.42 11.71
CA GLU A 14 5.48 -3.07 11.92
C GLU A 14 6.43 -3.87 11.01
N GLU A 15 6.14 -5.13 10.76
CA GLU A 15 6.98 -5.98 9.91
C GLU A 15 6.94 -5.48 8.46
N THR A 16 5.75 -5.12 7.98
CA THR A 16 5.54 -4.53 6.66
C THR A 16 6.20 -3.16 6.54
N ILE A 17 6.10 -2.31 7.58
CA ILE A 17 6.83 -1.04 7.65
C ILE A 17 8.35 -1.26 7.52
N ALA A 18 8.92 -2.20 8.28
CA ALA A 18 10.36 -2.49 8.23
C ALA A 18 10.78 -3.02 6.85
N LYS A 19 9.98 -3.88 6.23
CA LYS A 19 10.21 -4.36 4.86
C LYS A 19 10.07 -3.25 3.81
N ALA A 20 9.17 -2.28 4.02
CA ALA A 20 9.01 -1.14 3.13
C ALA A 20 10.27 -0.26 3.09
N PHE A 21 10.89 0.00 4.27
CA PHE A 21 12.21 0.61 4.33
C PHE A 21 13.25 -0.18 3.52
N GLY A 22 13.26 -1.51 3.67
CA GLY A 22 14.13 -2.39 2.90
C GLY A 22 13.93 -2.28 1.38
N LYS A 23 12.69 -2.17 0.90
CA LYS A 23 12.38 -1.94 -0.52
C LYS A 23 12.91 -0.60 -1.03
N MET A 24 13.00 0.40 -0.16
CA MET A 24 13.63 1.69 -0.47
C MET A 24 15.16 1.69 -0.34
N GLY A 25 15.77 0.55 0.00
CA GLY A 25 17.21 0.45 0.23
C GLY A 25 17.67 1.10 1.55
N ILE A 26 16.73 1.35 2.48
CA ILE A 26 17.00 1.97 3.78
C ILE A 26 17.04 0.87 4.85
N ILE A 27 18.03 0.94 5.75
CA ILE A 27 18.13 0.01 6.87
C ILE A 27 17.27 0.55 8.02
N PRO A 28 16.17 -0.14 8.40
CA PRO A 28 15.31 0.32 9.47
C PRO A 28 15.96 0.07 10.84
N THR A 29 15.71 0.98 11.77
CA THR A 29 16.03 0.84 13.20
C THR A 29 14.79 1.16 14.03
N THR A 30 14.68 0.60 15.23
CA THR A 30 13.59 0.93 16.15
C THR A 30 14.10 1.89 17.22
N GLY A 31 13.30 2.87 17.58
CA GLY A 31 13.70 3.89 18.55
C GLY A 31 12.52 4.60 19.19
N LEU A 32 12.83 5.36 20.24
CA LEU A 32 11.91 6.31 20.84
C LEU A 32 12.19 7.69 20.24
N VAL A 33 11.19 8.27 19.58
CA VAL A 33 11.28 9.61 18.98
C VAL A 33 10.43 10.59 19.78
N SER A 34 10.83 11.85 19.81
CA SER A 34 10.13 12.91 20.54
C SER A 34 9.75 14.04 19.60
N ILE A 35 8.52 14.54 19.70
CA ILE A 35 8.10 15.76 19.02
C ILE A 35 8.50 16.96 19.88
N PHE A 36 9.11 17.95 19.24
CA PHE A 36 9.48 19.21 19.86
C PHE A 36 8.70 20.35 19.21
N SER A 37 8.21 21.28 20.03
CA SER A 37 7.47 22.47 19.58
C SER A 37 8.36 23.52 18.90
N SER A 38 9.69 23.39 19.02
CA SER A 38 10.64 24.30 18.39
C SER A 38 12.02 23.67 18.25
N ASP A 39 12.81 24.22 17.33
CA ASP A 39 14.23 23.91 17.16
C ASP A 39 15.05 24.19 18.42
N PHE A 40 14.68 25.24 19.18
CA PHE A 40 15.31 25.53 20.47
C PHE A 40 15.05 24.39 21.47
N SER A 41 13.81 23.94 21.57
CA SER A 41 13.44 22.79 22.41
C SER A 41 14.20 21.53 22.01
N LYS A 42 14.32 21.26 20.71
CA LYS A 42 15.01 20.09 20.15
C LYS A 42 16.53 20.15 20.34
N LYS A 43 17.18 21.29 20.09
CA LYS A 43 18.65 21.41 20.01
C LYS A 43 19.29 21.88 21.32
N VAL A 44 18.54 22.58 22.18
CA VAL A 44 19.03 23.16 23.44
C VAL A 44 18.39 22.48 24.64
N LEU A 45 17.06 22.50 24.76
CA LEU A 45 16.38 21.98 25.96
C LEU A 45 16.53 20.47 26.12
N SER A 46 16.60 19.72 25.02
CA SER A 46 16.84 18.27 25.04
C SER A 46 18.15 17.89 25.75
N LYS A 47 19.20 18.71 25.59
CA LYS A 47 20.52 18.49 26.22
C LYS A 47 20.49 18.62 27.74
N ILE A 48 19.46 19.29 28.29
CA ILE A 48 19.24 19.43 29.73
C ILE A 48 18.07 18.56 30.22
N GLY A 49 17.60 17.61 29.40
CA GLY A 49 16.63 16.59 29.79
C GLY A 49 15.18 16.89 29.41
N TYR A 50 14.88 17.95 28.66
CA TYR A 50 13.53 18.17 28.13
C TYR A 50 13.19 17.15 27.04
N MET A 51 12.14 16.37 27.26
CA MET A 51 11.78 15.22 26.41
C MET A 51 10.77 15.53 25.30
N GLY A 52 10.55 16.82 25.00
CA GLY A 52 9.55 17.22 24.02
C GLY A 52 8.13 17.23 24.59
N THR A 53 7.16 17.40 23.70
CA THR A 53 5.73 17.44 24.06
C THR A 53 5.08 16.06 23.99
N GLN A 54 5.66 15.15 23.20
CA GLN A 54 5.14 13.80 23.02
C GLN A 54 6.27 12.85 22.60
N GLN A 55 6.18 11.59 23.02
CA GLN A 55 7.11 10.53 22.64
C GLN A 55 6.36 9.38 21.97
N PHE A 56 6.98 8.78 20.97
CA PHE A 56 6.43 7.66 20.22
C PHE A 56 7.50 6.60 20.05
N ARG A 57 7.07 5.34 20.06
CA ARG A 57 7.85 4.28 19.43
C ARG A 57 7.76 4.47 17.92
N ALA A 58 8.90 4.42 17.25
CA ALA A 58 8.97 4.57 15.81
C ALA A 58 9.93 3.59 15.16
N ILE A 59 9.62 3.21 13.93
CA ILE A 59 10.56 2.59 13.00
C ILE A 59 11.18 3.73 12.20
N CYS A 60 12.49 3.84 12.28
CA CYS A 60 13.28 4.97 11.80
C CYS A 60 14.18 4.52 10.66
N GLY A 61 14.41 5.40 9.70
CA GLY A 61 15.37 5.20 8.62
C GLY A 61 15.89 6.54 8.12
N GLN A 62 17.07 6.55 7.49
CA GLN A 62 17.65 7.74 6.91
C GLN A 62 17.97 7.48 5.44
N THR A 63 17.61 8.42 4.57
CA THR A 63 17.98 8.38 3.14
C THR A 63 19.42 8.85 2.93
N ALA A 64 19.97 8.60 1.74
CA ALA A 64 21.28 9.11 1.36
C ALA A 64 21.36 10.66 1.31
N ASP A 65 20.22 11.33 1.15
CA ASP A 65 20.10 12.80 1.07
C ASP A 65 19.83 13.46 2.43
N ASP A 66 20.08 12.74 3.53
CA ASP A 66 19.90 13.16 4.93
C ASP A 66 18.44 13.43 5.36
N PHE A 67 17.45 12.87 4.65
CA PHE A 67 16.08 12.86 5.17
C PHE A 67 15.93 11.73 6.19
N ASN A 68 15.41 12.08 7.37
CA ASN A 68 15.04 11.12 8.39
C ASN A 68 13.55 10.82 8.25
N LEU A 69 13.22 9.54 8.20
CA LEU A 69 11.87 9.01 8.13
C LEU A 69 11.56 8.34 9.45
N PHE A 70 10.41 8.66 10.03
CA PHE A 70 9.91 8.07 11.27
C PHE A 70 8.49 7.59 11.04
N VAL A 71 8.27 6.29 11.15
CA VAL A 71 6.92 5.71 11.15
C VAL A 71 6.52 5.52 12.61
N CYS A 72 5.77 6.50 13.12
CA CYS A 72 5.41 6.62 14.53
C CYS A 72 4.07 5.96 14.80
N GLN A 73 3.98 5.16 15.87
CA GLN A 73 2.70 4.66 16.36
C GLN A 73 1.93 5.80 17.04
N VAL A 74 1.03 6.46 16.31
CA VAL A 74 0.25 7.60 16.83
C VAL A 74 -0.96 7.13 17.64
N GLU A 75 -1.50 5.97 17.29
CA GLU A 75 -2.64 5.31 17.94
C GLU A 75 -2.38 3.80 17.95
N ALA A 76 -3.10 3.06 18.82
CA ALA A 76 -2.95 1.60 18.88
C ALA A 76 -3.31 0.97 17.52
N GLY A 77 -2.34 0.31 16.89
CA GLY A 77 -2.51 -0.33 15.58
C GLY A 77 -2.54 0.63 14.39
N SER A 78 -2.17 1.90 14.54
CA SER A 78 -2.12 2.89 13.46
C SER A 78 -0.84 3.72 13.54
N TYR A 79 -0.12 3.75 12.42
CA TYR A 79 1.16 4.45 12.30
C TYR A 79 1.08 5.59 11.31
N LYS A 80 1.89 6.62 11.54
CA LYS A 80 2.02 7.77 10.65
C LYS A 80 3.47 7.99 10.27
N LEU A 81 3.72 8.17 8.98
CA LEU A 81 5.03 8.58 8.47
C LEU A 81 5.23 10.07 8.73
N LEU A 82 6.34 10.40 9.37
CA LEU A 82 6.87 11.74 9.53
C LEU A 82 8.23 11.78 8.83
N ILE A 83 8.48 12.85 8.08
CA ILE A 83 9.76 13.06 7.39
C ILE A 83 10.33 14.37 7.91
N GLU A 84 11.62 14.40 8.19
CA GLU A 84 12.33 15.63 8.53
C GLU A 84 13.71 15.68 7.90
N ARG A 85 14.23 16.89 7.71
CA ARG A 85 15.64 17.12 7.40
C ARG A 85 16.23 18.07 8.43
N GLY A 86 17.47 17.82 8.84
CA GLY A 86 18.13 18.63 9.89
C GLY A 86 18.34 20.09 9.50
N THR A 87 18.48 20.37 8.20
CA THR A 87 18.62 21.71 7.63
C THR A 87 17.65 21.84 6.47
N ALA A 88 16.77 22.83 6.54
CA ALA A 88 15.81 23.10 5.46
C ALA A 88 16.52 23.65 4.22
N SER A 89 16.18 23.10 3.06
CA SER A 89 16.61 23.54 1.75
C SER A 89 15.40 23.89 0.89
N ALA A 90 15.62 24.76 -0.10
CA ALA A 90 14.63 24.96 -1.17
C ALA A 90 14.36 23.62 -1.87
N GLY A 91 13.09 23.29 -2.08
CA GLY A 91 12.66 22.04 -2.72
C GLY A 91 12.47 20.84 -1.77
N ASP A 92 12.79 20.97 -0.48
CA ASP A 92 12.59 19.88 0.48
C ASP A 92 11.13 19.41 0.52
N GLU A 93 10.15 20.33 0.40
CA GLU A 93 8.72 19.98 0.42
C GLU A 93 8.34 19.01 -0.72
N ALA A 94 8.84 19.25 -1.94
CA ALA A 94 8.59 18.38 -3.08
C ALA A 94 9.27 17.01 -2.89
N LEU A 95 10.52 16.99 -2.42
CA LEU A 95 11.25 15.76 -2.14
C LEU A 95 10.60 14.95 -1.01
N MET A 96 10.09 15.62 0.03
CA MET A 96 9.37 14.96 1.12
C MET A 96 8.06 14.35 0.63
N ALA A 97 7.33 15.02 -0.26
CA ALA A 97 6.13 14.46 -0.88
C ALA A 97 6.45 13.24 -1.75
N GLU A 98 7.51 13.29 -2.55
CA GLU A 98 7.99 12.17 -3.36
C GLU A 98 8.45 10.98 -2.48
N LEU A 99 9.15 11.26 -1.38
CA LEU A 99 9.55 10.24 -0.41
C LEU A 99 8.36 9.61 0.30
N ALA A 100 7.36 10.41 0.69
CA ALA A 100 6.14 9.92 1.30
C ALA A 100 5.37 8.98 0.35
N LEU A 101 5.22 9.38 -0.92
CA LEU A 101 4.58 8.56 -1.95
C LEU A 101 5.39 7.28 -2.21
N SER A 102 6.72 7.39 -2.29
CA SER A 102 7.60 6.24 -2.50
C SER A 102 7.52 5.24 -1.35
N PHE A 103 7.44 5.73 -0.11
CA PHE A 103 7.28 4.89 1.06
C PHE A 103 5.91 4.20 1.10
N GLN A 104 4.83 4.93 0.80
CA GLN A 104 3.48 4.37 0.69
C GLN A 104 3.43 3.26 -0.37
N LYS A 105 3.99 3.52 -1.55
CA LYS A 105 4.08 2.52 -2.63
C LYS A 105 4.89 1.30 -2.22
N ALA A 106 6.03 1.50 -1.53
CA ALA A 106 6.85 0.42 -1.02
C ALA A 106 6.09 -0.44 0.01
N TYR A 107 5.33 0.18 0.91
CA TYR A 107 4.49 -0.51 1.88
C TYR A 107 3.41 -1.35 1.20
N ILE A 108 2.63 -0.77 0.29
CA ILE A 108 1.60 -1.48 -0.47
C ILE A 108 2.23 -2.64 -1.25
N SER A 109 3.38 -2.41 -1.88
CA SER A 109 4.10 -3.45 -2.61
C SER A 109 4.51 -4.63 -1.73
N VAL A 110 4.91 -4.40 -0.47
CA VAL A 110 5.20 -5.49 0.48
C VAL A 110 3.94 -6.27 0.84
N VAL A 111 2.82 -5.59 1.06
CA VAL A 111 1.52 -6.23 1.33
C VAL A 111 1.13 -7.13 0.15
N ILE A 112 1.24 -6.61 -1.08
CA ILE A 112 0.95 -7.34 -2.31
C ILE A 112 1.87 -8.56 -2.48
N ASP A 113 3.18 -8.40 -2.26
CA ASP A 113 4.13 -9.52 -2.31
C ASP A 113 3.78 -10.62 -1.28
N GLY A 114 3.31 -10.22 -0.09
CA GLY A 114 2.82 -11.14 0.93
C GLY A 114 1.60 -11.93 0.44
N THR A 115 0.65 -11.26 -0.18
CA THR A 115 -0.54 -11.88 -0.78
C THR A 115 -0.19 -12.84 -1.91
N ILE A 116 0.73 -12.48 -2.81
CA ILE A 116 1.21 -13.38 -3.89
C ILE A 116 1.81 -14.65 -3.31
N LYS A 117 2.72 -14.52 -2.32
CA LYS A 117 3.37 -15.69 -1.69
C LYS A 117 2.35 -16.64 -1.06
N ARG A 118 1.26 -16.13 -0.50
CA ARG A 118 0.17 -16.95 0.06
C ARG A 118 -0.63 -17.66 -1.03
N ILE A 119 -0.95 -16.96 -2.12
CA ILE A 119 -1.62 -17.56 -3.28
C ILE A 119 -0.75 -18.68 -3.86
N GLU A 120 0.54 -18.44 -4.06
CA GLU A 120 1.50 -19.43 -4.55
C GLU A 120 1.65 -20.62 -3.59
N ALA A 121 1.66 -20.38 -2.27
CA ALA A 121 1.70 -21.43 -1.25
C ALA A 121 0.45 -22.34 -1.28
N SER A 122 -0.68 -21.86 -1.81
CA SER A 122 -1.88 -22.67 -2.04
C SER A 122 -1.82 -23.50 -3.33
N GLY A 123 -0.73 -23.40 -4.11
CA GLY A 123 -0.55 -24.08 -5.38
C GLY A 123 -1.17 -23.37 -6.58
N VAL A 124 -1.66 -22.13 -6.39
CA VAL A 124 -2.24 -21.31 -7.45
C VAL A 124 -1.15 -20.36 -7.99
N PRO A 125 -0.87 -20.35 -9.30
CA PRO A 125 0.10 -19.42 -9.85
C PRO A 125 -0.46 -17.98 -9.77
N ALA A 126 0.41 -17.05 -9.41
CA ALA A 126 0.10 -15.63 -9.30
C ALA A 126 1.23 -14.78 -9.88
N ARG A 127 0.92 -13.57 -10.33
CA ARG A 127 1.90 -12.58 -10.78
C ARG A 127 1.39 -11.17 -10.48
N VAL A 128 2.30 -10.22 -10.38
CA VAL A 128 1.97 -8.80 -10.19
C VAL A 128 2.52 -7.96 -11.33
N ARG A 129 1.72 -7.00 -11.75
CA ARG A 129 2.14 -5.88 -12.59
C ARG A 129 2.04 -4.60 -11.78
N GLU A 130 3.15 -3.90 -11.70
CA GLU A 130 3.22 -2.60 -11.05
C GLU A 130 3.01 -1.50 -12.08
N SER A 131 2.18 -0.53 -11.73
CA SER A 131 1.97 0.69 -12.50
C SER A 131 2.25 1.92 -11.61
N PRO A 132 2.34 3.13 -12.19
CA PRO A 132 2.42 4.35 -11.39
C PRO A 132 1.19 4.58 -10.49
N GLN A 133 0.03 4.04 -10.86
CA GLN A 133 -1.25 4.31 -10.22
C GLN A 133 -1.71 3.19 -9.27
N GLY A 134 -0.96 2.09 -9.19
CA GLY A 134 -1.40 0.91 -8.46
C GLY A 134 -0.72 -0.39 -8.87
N PHE A 135 -1.28 -1.49 -8.38
CA PHE A 135 -0.83 -2.86 -8.59
C PHE A 135 -1.96 -3.70 -9.18
N GLU A 136 -1.64 -4.55 -10.15
CA GLU A 136 -2.54 -5.56 -10.71
C GLU A 136 -1.99 -6.94 -10.35
N VAL A 137 -2.70 -7.69 -9.52
CA VAL A 137 -2.37 -9.06 -9.14
C VAL A 137 -3.23 -10.00 -9.97
N GLU A 138 -2.63 -10.74 -10.88
CA GLU A 138 -3.32 -11.76 -11.69
C GLU A 138 -3.01 -13.15 -11.12
N PHE A 139 -4.01 -14.02 -10.98
CA PHE A 139 -3.85 -15.35 -10.42
C PHE A 139 -4.86 -16.35 -10.99
N GLY A 140 -4.62 -17.64 -10.75
CA GLY A 140 -5.41 -18.75 -11.30
C GLY A 140 -4.60 -19.55 -12.33
N PRO A 141 -4.98 -20.82 -12.63
CA PRO A 141 -4.26 -21.69 -13.56
C PRO A 141 -3.91 -21.04 -14.92
N HIS A 142 -4.73 -20.08 -15.36
CA HIS A 142 -4.55 -19.34 -16.60
C HIS A 142 -4.48 -17.82 -16.39
N TYR A 143 -4.24 -17.36 -15.16
CA TYR A 143 -4.26 -15.94 -14.77
C TYR A 143 -5.60 -15.25 -15.08
N GLU A 144 -6.70 -15.98 -14.89
CA GLU A 144 -8.06 -15.54 -15.22
C GLU A 144 -8.71 -14.65 -14.15
N TYR A 145 -8.12 -14.58 -12.96
CA TYR A 145 -8.57 -13.74 -11.85
C TYR A 145 -7.63 -12.56 -11.66
N SER A 146 -8.17 -11.41 -11.29
CA SER A 146 -7.35 -10.23 -11.02
C SER A 146 -7.85 -9.41 -9.83
N ILE A 147 -6.90 -8.83 -9.08
CA ILE A 147 -7.15 -7.78 -8.08
C ILE A 147 -6.38 -6.54 -8.51
N HIS A 148 -7.09 -5.43 -8.69
CA HIS A 148 -6.53 -4.13 -9.00
C HIS A 148 -6.54 -3.27 -7.74
N VAL A 149 -5.38 -2.90 -7.23
CA VAL A 149 -5.23 -2.01 -6.08
C VAL A 149 -4.69 -0.67 -6.57
N THR A 150 -5.53 0.37 -6.56
CA THR A 150 -5.12 1.74 -6.87
C THR A 150 -5.14 2.61 -5.63
N PHE A 151 -4.29 3.62 -5.58
CA PHE A 151 -4.20 4.52 -4.44
C PHE A 151 -4.06 5.97 -4.89
N THR A 152 -4.84 6.87 -4.27
CA THR A 152 -4.83 8.31 -4.54
C THR A 152 -4.78 9.06 -3.22
N GLY A 153 -3.61 9.58 -2.86
CA GLY A 153 -3.40 10.18 -1.54
C GLY A 153 -3.60 9.13 -0.44
N ASP A 154 -4.52 9.41 0.49
CA ASP A 154 -4.85 8.50 1.59
C ASP A 154 -6.03 7.57 1.28
N GLU A 155 -6.52 7.51 0.04
CA GLU A 155 -7.61 6.61 -0.36
C GLU A 155 -7.06 5.43 -1.17
N ILE A 156 -7.48 4.21 -0.83
CA ILE A 156 -7.23 2.99 -1.60
C ILE A 156 -8.53 2.46 -2.17
N THR A 157 -8.46 2.05 -3.43
CA THR A 157 -9.53 1.32 -4.12
C THR A 157 -9.02 -0.04 -4.53
N GLU A 158 -9.71 -1.08 -4.08
CA GLU A 158 -9.49 -2.46 -4.48
C GLU A 158 -10.62 -2.92 -5.40
N GLU A 159 -10.30 -3.37 -6.62
CA GLU A 159 -11.25 -3.96 -7.54
C GLU A 159 -10.90 -5.42 -7.82
N VAL A 160 -11.82 -6.33 -7.50
CA VAL A 160 -11.66 -7.77 -7.78
C VAL A 160 -12.48 -8.17 -8.98
N ARG A 161 -11.87 -8.92 -9.92
CA ARG A 161 -12.50 -9.41 -11.13
C ARG A 161 -12.36 -10.92 -11.29
N GLY A 162 -13.45 -11.55 -11.72
CA GLY A 162 -13.49 -12.95 -12.14
C GLY A 162 -13.56 -13.97 -11.00
N VAL A 163 -13.29 -13.59 -9.74
CA VAL A 163 -13.25 -14.53 -8.62
C VAL A 163 -14.65 -15.04 -8.25
N LYS A 164 -14.76 -16.32 -7.90
CA LYS A 164 -16.01 -16.95 -7.44
C LYS A 164 -15.82 -17.54 -6.05
N GLY A 165 -16.84 -17.38 -5.19
CA GLY A 165 -16.90 -17.97 -3.84
C GLY A 165 -16.01 -17.30 -2.79
N ASP A 166 -15.84 -17.98 -1.67
CA ASP A 166 -15.21 -17.48 -0.42
C ASP A 166 -13.74 -17.07 -0.55
N ILE A 167 -13.07 -17.47 -1.64
CA ILE A 167 -11.68 -17.09 -1.94
C ILE A 167 -11.57 -15.58 -2.18
N CYS A 168 -12.61 -14.99 -2.80
CA CYS A 168 -12.69 -13.54 -3.04
C CYS A 168 -12.64 -12.77 -1.73
N THR A 169 -13.56 -13.13 -0.82
CA THR A 169 -13.73 -12.46 0.48
C THR A 169 -12.48 -12.57 1.35
N ARG A 170 -11.83 -13.74 1.39
CA ARG A 170 -10.62 -13.90 2.22
C ARG A 170 -9.42 -13.10 1.71
N LEU A 171 -9.26 -12.97 0.40
CA LEU A 171 -8.16 -12.20 -0.19
C LEU A 171 -8.36 -10.70 0.04
N THR A 172 -9.59 -10.21 -0.10
CA THR A 172 -9.92 -8.80 0.08
C THR A 172 -9.88 -8.40 1.54
N GLU A 173 -10.46 -9.19 2.45
CA GLU A 173 -10.41 -8.94 3.90
C GLU A 173 -8.98 -8.78 4.40
N GLU A 174 -8.05 -9.55 3.84
CA GLU A 174 -6.65 -9.52 4.25
C GLU A 174 -5.92 -8.28 3.73
N LEU A 175 -6.17 -7.89 2.48
CA LEU A 175 -5.64 -6.64 1.92
C LEU A 175 -6.22 -5.44 2.68
N GLU A 176 -7.53 -5.42 2.91
CA GLU A 176 -8.24 -4.42 3.69
C GLU A 176 -7.66 -4.33 5.11
N THR A 177 -7.40 -5.45 5.78
CA THR A 177 -6.82 -5.47 7.14
C THR A 177 -5.38 -4.92 7.19
N LEU A 178 -4.58 -5.11 6.14
CA LEU A 178 -3.19 -4.66 6.09
C LEU A 178 -3.00 -3.24 5.57
N LEU A 179 -4.04 -2.69 4.91
CA LEU A 179 -4.00 -1.39 4.25
C LEU A 179 -4.95 -0.37 4.89
N SER A 180 -5.93 -0.78 5.70
CA SER A 180 -6.89 0.11 6.36
C SER A 180 -6.73 0.09 7.88
N ARG A 181 -7.25 1.12 8.55
CA ARG A 181 -7.33 1.10 10.03
C ARG A 181 -8.37 0.09 10.50
N PRO A 182 -8.22 -0.48 11.71
CA PRO A 182 -9.23 -1.38 12.28
C PRO A 182 -10.65 -0.81 12.38
N THR A 183 -10.79 0.52 12.37
CA THR A 183 -12.07 1.24 12.46
C THR A 183 -12.44 1.96 11.16
N ALA A 184 -11.72 1.72 10.06
CA ALA A 184 -12.01 2.34 8.79
C ALA A 184 -13.35 1.84 8.24
N GLU A 185 -14.13 2.73 7.62
CA GLU A 185 -15.34 2.36 6.90
C GLU A 185 -14.95 1.78 5.53
N LEU A 186 -15.36 0.54 5.27
CA LEU A 186 -15.14 -0.14 3.99
C LEU A 186 -16.39 0.03 3.13
N VAL A 187 -16.27 0.72 2.00
CA VAL A 187 -17.39 0.95 1.07
C VAL A 187 -17.27 -0.04 -0.09
N THR A 188 -18.01 -1.15 -0.03
CA THR A 188 -17.99 -2.20 -1.07
C THR A 188 -19.18 -2.08 -2.03
N GLU A 189 -18.89 -1.86 -3.31
CA GLU A 189 -19.84 -1.90 -4.42
C GLU A 189 -19.73 -3.21 -5.20
N TRP A 190 -20.82 -3.96 -5.28
CA TRP A 190 -20.89 -5.21 -6.05
C TRP A 190 -21.26 -4.93 -7.50
N LYS A 191 -20.39 -5.32 -8.45
CA LYS A 191 -20.67 -5.20 -9.87
C LYS A 191 -21.48 -6.42 -10.34
N PRO A 192 -22.65 -6.24 -11.00
CA PRO A 192 -23.40 -7.37 -11.56
C PRO A 192 -22.56 -8.10 -12.62
N GLU A 193 -22.69 -9.43 -12.67
CA GLU A 193 -22.04 -10.23 -13.72
C GLU A 193 -22.65 -9.86 -15.08
N TYR A 194 -21.88 -9.19 -15.93
CA TYR A 194 -22.24 -9.03 -17.34
C TYR A 194 -21.80 -10.27 -18.11
N THR A 195 -22.76 -11.06 -18.59
CA THR A 195 -22.53 -12.04 -19.64
C THR A 195 -22.15 -11.29 -20.91
N LEU A 196 -20.88 -11.35 -21.30
CA LEU A 196 -20.46 -11.01 -22.66
C LEU A 196 -21.12 -12.03 -23.59
N VAL A 197 -22.28 -11.68 -24.17
CA VAL A 197 -22.83 -12.39 -25.31
C VAL A 197 -21.90 -12.10 -26.48
N HIS A 198 -21.04 -13.06 -26.80
CA HIS A 198 -20.23 -13.01 -28.03
C HIS A 198 -21.17 -13.37 -29.20
N GLU A 199 -21.91 -12.39 -29.72
CA GLU A 199 -22.69 -12.59 -30.95
C GLU A 199 -21.73 -12.68 -32.15
N GLU A 200 -21.48 -13.94 -32.51
CA GLU A 200 -21.38 -14.51 -33.86
C GLU A 200 -20.37 -13.90 -34.84
N GLN A 201 -19.28 -14.66 -35.02
CA GLN A 201 -18.50 -14.67 -36.27
C GLN A 201 -19.44 -14.89 -37.47
N THR A 202 -19.53 -13.90 -38.35
CA THR A 202 -20.17 -14.08 -39.66
C THR A 202 -19.23 -14.90 -40.56
N LEU A 203 -19.46 -16.21 -40.64
CA LEU A 203 -18.86 -17.07 -41.66
C LEU A 203 -19.45 -16.73 -43.03
N GLN A 204 -18.64 -16.14 -43.91
CA GLN A 204 -18.96 -16.02 -45.34
C GLN A 204 -18.78 -17.37 -46.03
N ILE A 205 -19.87 -17.93 -46.56
CA ILE A 205 -19.84 -19.08 -47.46
C ILE A 205 -20.18 -18.59 -48.88
N LEU A 206 -19.19 -18.62 -49.77
CA LEU A 206 -19.34 -18.38 -51.20
C LEU A 206 -19.71 -19.69 -51.91
N SER A 207 -20.80 -19.70 -52.67
CA SER A 207 -21.03 -20.75 -53.68
C SER A 207 -20.48 -20.29 -55.03
N ALA A 208 -19.53 -21.06 -55.57
CA ALA A 208 -19.10 -20.93 -56.96
C ALA A 208 -19.99 -21.85 -57.81
N ASN A 209 -20.73 -21.28 -58.76
CA ASN A 209 -21.34 -22.04 -59.84
C ASN A 209 -20.48 -21.86 -61.10
N PHE A 210 -19.91 -22.96 -61.60
CA PHE A 210 -19.49 -23.13 -62.98
C PHE A 210 -20.62 -23.76 -63.78
#